data_AF-A0A9X7AJE9-F1
#
_entry.id   AF-A0A9X7AJE9-F1
#
_cell.length_a   1.000
_cell.length_b   1.000
_cell.length_c   1.000
_cell.angle_alpha   90.00
_cell.angle_beta   90.00
_cell.angle_gamma   90.00
#
_symmetry.space_group_name_H-M   'P 1'
#
loop_
_entity.id
_entity.type
_entity.pdbx_description
1 polymer ?
#
loop_
_entity_poly.entity_id
_entity_poly.type
_entity_poly.pdbx_seq_one_letter_code
_entity_poly.pdbx_strand_id
1 'polypeptide(L)'
;EELKNDEYRYHFLILKEFCQCLKAESVEQIMLESFSYFEKENLIEYICEYAEKLAIEFHKEGNIEQAEKYFYKTYEIRRKIFDKGALK
;
A
#
# COMPACT_ATOMS: atom_id res chain seq x y z
N GLU A 1 29.32 -6.44 4.20
CA GLU A 1 28.05 -6.66 3.47
C GLU A 1 27.30 -5.34 3.38
N GLU A 2 26.90 -4.91 2.18
CA GLU A 2 25.81 -3.94 2.09
C GLU A 2 24.54 -4.66 2.50
N LEU A 3 23.92 -4.24 3.60
CA LEU A 3 22.56 -4.64 3.93
C LEU A 3 21.66 -4.12 2.80
N LYS A 4 21.35 -4.97 1.81
CA LYS A 4 20.28 -4.71 0.84
C LYS A 4 18.94 -4.78 1.56
N ASN A 5 18.62 -3.74 2.31
CA ASN A 5 17.38 -3.61 3.06
C ASN A 5 16.30 -3.07 2.13
N ASP A 6 15.89 -3.90 1.16
CA ASP A 6 14.90 -3.54 0.16
C ASP A 6 13.54 -3.19 0.80
N GLU A 7 13.15 -3.88 1.87
CA GLU A 7 11.96 -3.54 2.67
C GLU A 7 12.03 -2.09 3.18
N TYR A 8 13.11 -1.71 3.87
CA TYR A 8 13.29 -0.34 4.35
C TYR A 8 13.32 0.68 3.20
N ARG A 9 13.94 0.31 2.07
CA ARG A 9 13.97 1.17 0.87
C ARG A 9 12.56 1.45 0.37
N TYR A 10 11.69 0.44 0.27
CA TYR A 10 10.30 0.63 -0.16
C TYR A 10 9.47 1.44 0.85
N HIS A 11 9.59 1.15 2.15
CA HIS A 11 8.93 1.95 3.19
C HIS A 11 9.35 3.43 3.12
N PHE A 12 10.65 3.70 3.00
CA PHE A 12 11.18 5.04 2.90
C PHE A 12 10.67 5.77 1.65
N LEU A 13 10.70 5.11 0.49
CA LEU A 13 10.19 5.68 -0.76
C LEU A 13 8.72 6.07 -0.62
N ILE A 14 7.86 5.15 -0.16
CA ILE A 14 6.43 5.44 0.02
C ILE A 14 6.21 6.61 0.97
N LEU A 15 6.86 6.61 2.14
CA LEU A 15 6.72 7.68 3.13
C LEU A 15 7.20 9.03 2.58
N LYS A 16 8.31 9.03 1.84
CA LYS A 16 8.85 10.24 1.21
C LYS A 16 7.85 10.84 0.23
N GLU A 17 7.23 10.03 -0.63
CA GLU A 17 6.26 10.51 -1.62
C GLU A 17 5.02 11.13 -0.94
N PHE A 18 4.48 10.48 0.09
CA PHE A 18 3.38 11.04 0.87
C PHE A 18 3.75 12.38 1.53
N CYS A 19 4.98 12.51 2.05
CA CYS A 19 5.45 13.74 2.69
C CYS A 19 5.72 14.88 1.70
N GLN A 20 6.02 14.56 0.44
CA GLN A 20 6.28 15.55 -0.60
C GLN A 20 5.01 16.16 -1.19
N CYS A 21 3.84 15.89 -0.61
CA CYS A 21 2.52 16.38 -1.06
C CYS A 21 2.30 16.15 -2.56
N LEU A 22 2.79 15.02 -3.05
CA LEU A 22 2.63 14.64 -4.45
C LEU A 22 1.21 14.16 -4.71
N LYS A 23 0.82 14.18 -5.99
CA LYS A 23 -0.46 13.65 -6.41
C LYS A 23 -0.55 12.16 -6.09
N ALA A 24 -1.73 11.68 -5.74
CA ALA A 24 -1.99 10.27 -5.44
C ALA A 24 -1.50 9.35 -6.57
N GLU A 25 -1.61 9.75 -7.84
CA GLU A 25 -1.08 8.99 -8.99
C GLU A 25 0.45 8.79 -8.94
N SER A 26 1.21 9.76 -8.45
CA SER A 26 2.68 9.63 -8.31
C SER A 26 3.02 8.63 -7.21
N VAL A 27 2.29 8.69 -6.10
CA VAL A 27 2.43 7.73 -4.99
C VAL A 27 2.04 6.31 -5.45
N GLU A 28 0.98 6.18 -6.25
CA GLU A 28 0.50 4.91 -6.80
C GLU A 28 1.60 4.18 -7.58
N GLN A 29 2.36 4.88 -8.42
CA GLN A 29 3.43 4.28 -9.23
C GLN A 29 4.49 3.59 -8.35
N ILE A 30 4.94 4.25 -7.29
CA ILE A 30 5.93 3.69 -6.35
C ILE A 30 5.33 2.57 -5.50
N MET A 31 4.05 2.69 -5.14
CA MET A 31 3.36 1.66 -4.38
C MET A 31 3.17 0.37 -5.18
N LEU A 32 2.92 0.43 -6.50
CA LEU A 32 2.79 -0.78 -7.33
C LEU A 32 4.07 -1.62 -7.32
N GLU A 33 5.25 -0.99 -7.39
CA GLU A 33 6.53 -1.70 -7.27
C GLU A 33 6.73 -2.28 -5.87
N SER A 34 6.42 -1.49 -4.85
CA SER A 34 6.55 -1.89 -3.44
C SER A 34 5.61 -3.04 -3.07
N PHE A 35 4.39 -3.05 -3.61
CA PHE A 35 3.41 -4.11 -3.39
C PHE A 35 3.87 -5.44 -3.94
N SER A 36 4.48 -5.47 -5.13
CA SER A 36 5.05 -6.69 -5.69
C SER A 36 6.11 -7.31 -4.74
N TYR A 37 6.95 -6.46 -4.13
CA TYR A 37 7.92 -6.89 -3.12
C TYR A 37 7.23 -7.40 -1.84
N PHE A 38 6.29 -6.64 -1.28
CA PHE A 38 5.60 -7.03 -0.04
C PHE A 38 4.76 -8.31 -0.21
N GLU A 39 4.14 -8.53 -1.38
CA GLU A 39 3.43 -9.78 -1.67
C GLU A 39 4.39 -10.97 -1.66
N LYS A 40 5.58 -10.81 -2.28
CA LYS A 40 6.61 -11.85 -2.32
C LYS A 40 7.16 -12.21 -0.94
N GLU A 41 7.36 -11.22 -0.08
CA GLU A 41 7.87 -11.41 1.29
C GLU A 41 6.76 -11.70 2.32
N ASN A 42 5.50 -11.85 1.87
CA ASN A 42 4.33 -12.10 2.72
C ASN A 42 4.10 -11.01 3.80
N LEU A 43 4.38 -9.76 3.45
CA LEU A 43 4.20 -8.56 4.28
C LEU A 43 2.87 -7.87 3.95
N ILE A 44 1.78 -8.63 4.02
CA ILE A 44 0.47 -8.24 3.47
C ILE A 44 -0.15 -7.08 4.26
N GLU A 45 0.17 -6.95 5.55
CA GLU A 45 -0.27 -5.87 6.41
C GLU A 45 0.17 -4.50 5.86
N TYR A 46 1.39 -4.38 5.34
CA TYR A 46 1.88 -3.12 4.76
C TYR A 46 1.19 -2.77 3.45
N ILE A 47 0.83 -3.77 2.64
CA ILE A 47 0.01 -3.53 1.43
C ILE A 47 -1.32 -2.91 1.83
N CYS A 48 -1.95 -3.43 2.89
CA CYS A 48 -3.22 -2.95 3.40
C CYS A 48 -3.12 -1.51 3.92
N GLU A 49 -2.12 -1.23 4.77
CA GLU A 49 -1.90 0.11 5.34
C GLU A 49 -1.65 1.17 4.27
N TYR A 50 -0.77 0.88 3.30
CA TYR A 50 -0.47 1.84 2.26
C TYR A 50 -1.61 2.00 1.27
N ALA A 51 -2.31 0.93 0.89
CA ALA A 51 -3.47 1.00 0.00
C ALA A 51 -4.58 1.89 0.60
N GLU A 52 -4.85 1.78 1.89
CA GLU A 52 -5.84 2.62 2.57
C GLU A 52 -5.40 4.10 2.58
N LYS A 53 -4.12 4.36 2.83
CA LYS A 53 -3.58 5.73 2.78
C LYS A 53 -3.67 6.34 1.38
N LEU A 54 -3.37 5.56 0.34
CA LEU A 54 -3.51 5.97 -1.05
C LEU A 54 -4.98 6.24 -1.43
N ALA A 55 -5.91 5.41 -0.95
CA ALA A 55 -7.34 5.61 -1.15
C ALA A 55 -7.82 6.96 -0.58
N ILE A 56 -7.32 7.34 0.61
CA ILE A 56 -7.62 8.62 1.25
C ILE A 56 -7.10 9.80 0.41
N GLU A 57 -5.88 9.71 -0.15
CA GLU A 57 -5.34 10.78 -0.99
C GLU A 57 -6.14 10.92 -2.31
N PHE A 58 -6.47 9.81 -2.99
CA PHE A 58 -7.36 9.86 -4.15
C PHE A 58 -8.73 10.46 -3.82
N HIS A 59 -9.29 10.15 -2.65
CA HIS A 59 -10.55 10.73 -2.20
C HIS A 59 -10.45 12.24 -2.00
N LYS A 60 -9.38 12.73 -1.36
CA LYS A 60 -9.11 14.16 -1.17
C LYS A 60 -8.94 14.90 -2.49
N GLU A 61 -8.37 14.25 -3.50
CA GLU A 61 -8.24 14.79 -4.85
C GLU A 61 -9.56 14.76 -5.66
N GLY A 62 -10.63 14.17 -5.12
CA GLY A 62 -11.90 14.00 -5.83
C GLY A 62 -11.91 12.85 -6.84
N ASN A 63 -10.86 12.04 -6.88
CA ASN A 63 -10.77 10.84 -7.71
C ASN A 63 -11.45 9.65 -6.99
N ILE A 64 -12.78 9.67 -6.98
CA ILE A 64 -13.60 8.71 -6.23
C ILE A 64 -13.42 7.27 -6.75
N GLU A 65 -13.25 7.10 -8.07
CA GLU A 65 -13.06 5.78 -8.69
C GLU A 65 -11.80 5.08 -8.15
N GLN A 66 -10.66 5.79 -8.11
CA GLN A 66 -9.43 5.21 -7.56
C GLN A 66 -9.53 5.02 -6.04
N ALA A 67 -10.16 5.95 -5.32
CA ALA A 67 -10.38 5.79 -3.88
C ALA A 67 -11.18 4.51 -3.58
N GLU A 68 -12.30 4.29 -4.27
CA GLU A 68 -13.13 3.09 -4.12
C GLU A 68 -12.35 1.82 -4.43
N LYS A 69 -11.60 1.79 -5.54
CA LYS A 69 -10.75 0.66 -5.93
C LYS A 69 -9.77 0.27 -4.81
N TYR A 70 -9.09 1.24 -4.21
CA TYR A 70 -8.11 0.97 -3.16
C TYR A 70 -8.74 0.63 -1.81
N PHE A 71 -9.89 1.21 -1.46
CA PHE A 71 -10.66 0.79 -0.29
C PHE A 71 -11.17 -0.64 -0.44
N TYR A 72 -11.69 -1.01 -1.61
CA TYR A 72 -12.16 -2.36 -1.88
C TYR A 72 -11.02 -3.38 -1.82
N LYS A 73 -9.85 -3.08 -2.40
CA LYS A 73 -8.64 -3.92 -2.29
C LYS A 73 -8.24 -4.14 -0.82
N THR A 74 -8.25 -3.08 -0.02
CA THR A 74 -7.95 -3.13 1.42
C THR A 74 -8.93 -4.03 2.17
N TYR A 75 -10.24 -3.92 1.85
CA TYR A 75 -11.28 -4.79 2.40
C TYR A 75 -11.05 -6.27 2.06
N GLU A 76 -10.73 -6.59 0.80
CA GLU A 76 -10.46 -7.97 0.36
C GLU A 76 -9.24 -8.57 1.07
N ILE A 77 -8.18 -7.78 1.26
CA ILE A 77 -6.98 -8.20 2.00
C ILE A 77 -7.32 -8.50 3.46
N ARG A 78 -8.03 -7.58 4.14
CA ARG A 78 -8.44 -7.78 5.54
C ARG A 78 -9.33 -9.00 5.72
N ARG A 79 -10.26 -9.23 4.78
CA ARG A 79 -11.09 -10.44 4.73
C ARG A 79 -10.22 -11.71 4.66
N LYS A 80 -9.22 -11.75 3.78
CA LYS A 80 -8.30 -12.90 3.66
C LYS A 80 -7.45 -13.11 4.91
N ILE A 81 -6.95 -12.04 5.53
CA ILE A 81 -6.18 -12.11 6.78
C ILE A 81 -7.06 -12.64 7.91
N PHE A 82 -8.27 -12.10 8.05
CA PHE A 82 -9.24 -12.53 9.05
C PHE A 82 -9.63 -14.00 8.88
N ASP A 83 -9.97 -14.43 7.66
CA ASP A 83 -10.33 -15.81 7.38
C ASP A 83 -9.15 -16.77 7.67
N LYS A 84 -7.90 -16.39 7.36
CA LYS A 84 -6.69 -17.14 7.75
C LYS A 84 -6.47 -17.19 9.27
N GLY A 85 -6.73 -16.08 9.96
CA GLY A 85 -6.59 -15.97 11.41
C GLY A 85 -7.65 -16.74 12.18
N ALA A 86 -8.88 -16.84 11.64
CA ALA A 86 -10.00 -17.58 12.22
C ALA A 86 -9.89 -19.11 12.02
N LEU A 87 -8.99 -19.57 11.15
CA LEU A 87 -8.67 -20.99 10.95
C LEU A 87 -7.57 -21.51 11.90
N LYS A 88 -7.09 -20.69 12.84
CA LYS A 88 -6.15 -21.08 13.90
C LYS A 88 -6.85 -21.50 15.18
#